data_AF-A0AAD5XR52-F1
#
_entry.id   AF-A0AAD5XR52-F1
#
_cell.length_a   1.000
_cell.length_b   1.000
_cell.length_c   1.000
_cell.angle_alpha   90.00
_cell.angle_beta   90.00
_cell.angle_gamma   90.00
#
_symmetry.space_group_name_H-M   'P 1'
#
loop_
_entity.id
_entity.type
_entity.pdbx_description
1 polymer ?
#
loop_
_entity_poly.entity_id
_entity_poly.type
_entity_poly.pdbx_seq_one_letter_code
_entity_poly.pdbx_strand_id
1 'polypeptide(L)'
;MGMNAATDNSEPLGSFSETINVQLKSRACKLTVSGNVSADERERGSRLSVKLESAQTRELWQSSFTPAAIEDITKKTGNFKRFSVFVEMLLSSLRKVVQSANVMAIRRLTVANIAV
;
A
#
# COMPACT_ATOMS: atom_id res chain seq x y z
N MET A 1 15.19 -36.09 16.88
CA MET A 1 15.70 -34.71 16.78
C MET A 1 15.73 -34.31 15.32
N GLY A 2 14.96 -33.29 14.95
CA GLY A 2 14.90 -32.74 13.59
C GLY A 2 13.97 -31.55 13.63
N MET A 3 14.47 -30.44 14.17
CA MET A 3 13.76 -29.18 14.24
C MET A 3 13.53 -28.69 12.80
N ASN A 4 12.28 -28.67 12.36
CA ASN A 4 11.90 -27.98 11.13
C ASN A 4 11.99 -26.48 11.42
N ALA A 5 13.12 -25.87 11.04
CA ALA A 5 13.21 -24.43 10.90
C ALA A 5 12.27 -24.03 9.75
N ALA A 6 11.08 -23.55 10.09
CA ALA A 6 10.28 -22.76 9.17
C ALA A 6 11.09 -21.49 8.87
N THR A 7 11.88 -21.54 7.80
CA THR A 7 12.40 -20.35 7.16
C THR A 7 11.19 -19.58 6.68
N ASP A 8 10.85 -18.51 7.40
CA ASP A 8 10.03 -17.40 6.93
C ASP A 8 10.77 -16.77 5.74
N ASN A 9 10.71 -17.45 4.59
CA ASN A 9 11.12 -16.91 3.30
C ASN A 9 9.99 -15.97 2.86
N SER A 10 9.90 -14.83 3.54
CA SER A 10 9.24 -13.66 2.97
C SER A 10 10.12 -13.21 1.81
N GLU A 11 9.92 -13.80 0.62
CA GLU A 11 10.57 -13.33 -0.60
C GLU A 11 10.35 -11.82 -0.72
N PRO A 12 11.40 -11.03 -1.06
CA PRO A 12 11.17 -9.62 -1.28
C PRO A 12 10.10 -9.47 -2.35
N LEU A 13 9.08 -8.67 -2.05
CA LEU A 13 7.97 -8.40 -2.97
C LEU A 13 8.45 -7.81 -4.31
N GLY A 14 9.73 -7.42 -4.38
CA GLY A 14 10.36 -6.91 -5.58
C GLY A 14 9.70 -5.61 -5.99
N SER A 15 9.57 -5.38 -7.29
CA SER A 15 8.76 -4.29 -7.81
C SER A 15 7.29 -4.73 -7.92
N PHE A 16 6.38 -3.84 -7.52
CA PHE A 16 4.95 -4.05 -7.58
C PHE A 16 4.25 -2.85 -8.23
N SER A 17 3.13 -3.10 -8.89
CA SER A 17 2.28 -2.07 -9.47
C SER A 17 0.86 -2.59 -9.63
N GLU A 18 -0.04 -2.13 -8.76
CA GLU A 18 -1.45 -2.45 -8.79
C GLU A 18 -2.23 -1.21 -9.22
N THR A 19 -3.25 -1.38 -10.05
CA THR A 19 -4.17 -0.29 -10.41
C THR A 19 -5.60 -0.77 -10.27
N ILE A 20 -6.40 0.01 -9.55
CA ILE A 20 -7.80 -0.29 -9.28
C ILE A 20 -8.67 0.93 -9.61
N ASN A 21 -9.86 0.67 -10.13
CA ASN A 21 -10.87 1.70 -10.35
C ASN A 21 -11.69 1.87 -9.07
N VAL A 22 -11.76 3.09 -8.57
CA VAL A 22 -12.40 3.43 -7.30
C VAL A 22 -13.42 4.55 -7.52
N GLN A 23 -14.52 4.51 -6.76
CA GLN A 23 -15.54 5.54 -6.80
C GLN A 23 -15.41 6.42 -5.55
N LEU A 24 -14.96 7.65 -5.72
CA LEU A 24 -14.78 8.62 -4.63
C LEU A 24 -15.81 9.74 -4.80
N LYS A 25 -16.74 9.88 -3.83
CA LYS A 25 -17.78 10.92 -3.85
C LYS A 25 -18.54 10.98 -5.20
N SER A 26 -18.94 9.83 -5.75
CA SER A 26 -19.59 9.70 -7.08
C SER A 26 -18.70 10.00 -8.29
N ARG A 27 -17.38 10.08 -8.12
CA ARG A 27 -16.40 10.24 -9.20
C ARG A 27 -15.65 8.94 -9.44
N ALA A 28 -15.58 8.52 -10.71
CA ALA A 28 -14.70 7.45 -11.13
C ALA A 28 -13.25 7.93 -11.10
N CYS A 29 -12.44 7.34 -10.23
CA CYS A 29 -11.03 7.62 -10.09
C CYS A 29 -10.22 6.33 -10.29
N LYS A 30 -9.02 6.47 -10.82
CA LYS A 30 -8.07 5.38 -11.00
C LYS A 30 -6.98 5.51 -9.94
N LEU A 31 -6.94 4.57 -9.01
CA LEU A 31 -5.92 4.48 -7.97
C LEU A 31 -4.85 3.49 -8.41
N THR A 32 -3.64 3.98 -8.61
CA THR A 32 -2.46 3.19 -8.93
C THR A 32 -1.51 3.22 -7.73
N VAL A 33 -1.13 2.05 -7.24
CA VAL A 33 -0.16 1.87 -6.17
C VAL A 33 1.02 1.08 -6.73
N SER A 34 2.19 1.69 -6.76
CA SER A 34 3.38 1.06 -7.31
C SER A 34 4.60 1.35 -6.45
N GLY A 35 5.63 0.53 -6.58
CA GLY A 35 6.81 0.69 -5.75
C GLY A 35 7.72 -0.51 -5.85
N ASN A 36 8.66 -0.55 -4.93
CA ASN A 36 9.52 -1.70 -4.75
C ASN A 36 9.86 -1.91 -3.28
N VAL A 37 10.07 -3.18 -2.93
CA VAL A 37 10.58 -3.62 -1.64
C VAL A 37 11.82 -4.47 -1.92
N SER A 38 13.01 -3.94 -1.62
CA SER A 38 14.22 -4.75 -1.60
C SER A 38 14.27 -5.58 -0.31
N ALA A 39 14.79 -6.80 -0.38
CA ALA A 39 15.05 -7.65 0.79
C ALA A 39 16.15 -7.06 1.67
N ASP A 40 17.08 -6.33 1.06
CA ASP A 40 18.22 -5.77 1.75
C ASP A 40 17.88 -4.36 2.23
N GLU A 41 17.64 -4.19 3.54
CA GLU A 41 17.30 -2.88 4.14
C GLU A 41 18.44 -1.85 3.99
N ARG A 42 19.64 -2.30 3.62
CA ARG A 42 20.80 -1.46 3.29
C ARG A 42 20.69 -0.85 1.90
N GLU A 43 19.92 -1.47 1.00
CA GLU A 43 19.54 -0.86 -0.26
C GLU A 43 18.47 0.21 -0.01
N ARG A 44 18.88 1.48 -0.17
CA ARG A 44 17.98 2.65 -0.18
C ARG A 44 17.03 2.69 -1.39
N GLY A 45 16.69 1.53 -1.94
CA GLY A 45 15.85 1.39 -3.13
C GLY A 45 14.37 1.35 -2.80
N SER A 46 13.96 0.85 -1.63
CA SER A 46 12.55 0.61 -1.32
C SER A 46 11.74 1.90 -1.31
N ARG A 47 10.63 1.94 -2.05
CA ARG A 47 9.75 3.10 -2.16
C ARG A 47 8.32 2.70 -2.49
N LEU A 48 7.35 3.40 -1.93
CA LEU A 48 5.93 3.26 -2.24
C LEU A 48 5.44 4.54 -2.94
N SER A 49 4.74 4.41 -4.04
CA SER A 49 4.12 5.51 -4.78
C SER A 49 2.63 5.24 -4.93
N VAL A 50 1.82 6.24 -4.59
CA VAL A 50 0.36 6.19 -4.71
C VAL A 50 -0.06 7.31 -5.64
N LYS A 51 -0.80 6.96 -6.70
CA LYS A 51 -1.30 7.88 -7.72
C LYS A 51 -2.81 7.72 -7.79
N LEU A 52 -3.56 8.81 -7.70
CA LEU A 52 -5.01 8.85 -7.86
C LEU A 52 -5.35 9.84 -8.96
N GLU A 53 -6.00 9.36 -10.01
CA GLU A 53 -6.35 10.15 -11.18
C GLU A 53 -7.87 10.18 -11.34
N SER A 54 -8.47 11.37 -11.32
CA SER A 54 -9.89 11.54 -11.62
C SER A 54 -10.10 11.88 -13.08
N ALA A 55 -10.80 11.01 -13.82
CA ALA A 55 -11.10 11.27 -15.23
C ALA A 55 -12.02 12.48 -15.44
N GLN A 56 -12.85 12.80 -14.44
CA GLN A 56 -13.86 13.87 -14.54
C GLN A 56 -13.26 15.26 -14.31
N THR A 57 -12.40 15.42 -13.31
CA THR A 57 -11.80 16.72 -12.98
C THR A 57 -10.38 16.90 -13.49
N ARG A 58 -9.79 15.85 -14.09
CA ARG A 58 -8.36 15.77 -14.44
C ARG A 58 -7.43 16.01 -13.25
N GLU A 59 -7.96 15.88 -12.03
CA GLU A 59 -7.17 15.99 -10.81
C GLU A 59 -6.27 14.76 -10.70
N LEU A 60 -4.97 15.02 -10.61
CA LEU A 60 -3.95 14.03 -10.38
C LEU A 60 -3.34 14.26 -9.01
N TRP A 61 -3.54 13.32 -8.11
CA TRP A 61 -2.83 13.26 -6.84
C TRP A 61 -1.75 12.18 -6.93
N GLN A 62 -0.52 12.53 -6.59
CA GLN A 62 0.58 11.59 -6.55
C GLN A 62 1.37 11.83 -5.27
N SER A 63 1.68 10.76 -4.54
CA SER A 63 2.49 10.80 -3.33
C SER A 63 3.47 9.64 -3.33
N SER A 64 4.68 9.89 -2.83
CA SER A 64 5.73 8.89 -2.71
C SER A 64 6.23 8.84 -1.27
N PHE A 65 6.43 7.64 -0.76
CA PHE A 65 6.78 7.37 0.63
C PHE A 65 8.01 6.48 0.69
N THR A 66 8.94 6.84 1.56
CA THR A 66 10.09 6.01 1.92
C THR A 66 9.69 5.05 3.06
N PRO A 67 10.44 3.96 3.26
CA PRO A 67 10.23 3.03 4.37
C PRO A 67 10.17 3.74 5.71
N ALA A 68 11.15 4.62 5.97
CA ALA A 68 11.22 5.41 7.19
C ALA A 68 9.98 6.29 7.41
N ALA A 69 9.41 6.87 6.34
CA ALA A 69 8.20 7.68 6.46
C ALA A 69 6.98 6.85 6.83
N ILE A 70 6.77 5.69 6.20
CA ILE A 70 5.67 4.77 6.53
C ILE A 70 5.82 4.22 7.95
N GLU A 71 7.04 3.84 8.32
CA GLU A 71 7.35 3.34 9.66
C GLU A 71 7.11 4.41 10.74
N ASP A 72 7.47 5.66 10.47
CA ASP A 72 7.18 6.78 11.37
C ASP A 72 5.66 7.03 11.49
N ILE A 73 4.90 6.96 10.39
CA ILE A 73 3.43 7.07 10.40
C ILE A 73 2.79 5.94 11.23
N THR A 74 3.21 4.69 11.00
CA THR A 74 2.67 3.53 11.73
C THR A 74 3.07 3.55 13.20
N LYS A 75 4.27 4.05 13.52
CA LYS A 75 4.71 4.28 14.90
C LYS A 75 3.89 5.35 15.60
N LYS A 76 3.64 6.48 14.94
CA LYS A 76 2.84 7.60 15.47
C LYS A 76 1.39 7.21 15.74
N THR A 77 0.85 6.28 14.97
CA THR A 77 -0.52 5.77 15.15
C THR A 77 -0.63 4.62 16.16
N GLY A 78 0.47 4.23 16.82
CA GLY A 78 0.49 3.20 17.86
C GLY A 78 0.44 1.76 17.35
N ASN A 79 0.54 1.55 16.04
CA ASN A 79 0.55 0.23 15.40
C ASN A 79 1.75 0.14 14.46
N PHE A 80 2.96 0.13 15.05
CA PHE A 80 4.20 0.07 14.29
C PHE A 80 4.22 -1.15 13.37
N LYS A 81 4.45 -0.90 12.07
CA LYS A 81 4.60 -1.95 11.06
C LYS A 81 5.77 -1.62 10.19
N ARG A 82 6.60 -2.63 9.93
CA ARG A 82 7.68 -2.55 8.95
C ARG A 82 7.10 -2.22 7.58
N PHE A 83 7.87 -1.50 6.78
CA PHE A 83 7.45 -1.08 5.45
C PHE A 83 6.98 -2.24 4.56
N SER A 84 7.72 -3.36 4.53
CA SER A 84 7.36 -4.56 3.75
C SER A 84 5.97 -5.07 4.12
N VAL A 85 5.74 -5.30 5.42
CA VAL A 85 4.45 -5.77 5.95
C VAL A 85 3.32 -4.80 5.62
N PHE A 86 3.56 -3.49 5.71
CA PHE A 86 2.56 -2.48 5.34
C PHE A 86 2.19 -2.57 3.86
N VAL A 87 3.19 -2.71 2.99
CA VAL A 87 2.98 -2.86 1.54
C VAL A 87 2.20 -4.14 1.25
N GLU A 88 2.55 -5.29 1.84
CA GLU A 88 1.82 -6.54 1.65
C GLU A 88 0.35 -6.44 2.05
N MET A 89 0.09 -5.86 3.21
CA MET A 89 -1.26 -5.63 3.70
C MET A 89 -2.03 -4.67 2.78
N LEU A 90 -1.39 -3.62 2.29
CA LEU A 90 -2.00 -2.67 1.36
C LEU A 90 -2.36 -3.36 0.04
N LEU A 91 -1.42 -4.08 -0.57
CA LEU A 91 -1.64 -4.83 -1.81
C LEU A 91 -2.75 -5.89 -1.65
N SER A 92 -2.70 -6.66 -0.56
CA SER A 92 -3.74 -7.64 -0.23
C SER A 92 -5.11 -7.00 -0.05
N SER A 93 -5.17 -5.83 0.59
CA SER A 93 -6.41 -5.09 0.79
C SER A 93 -6.95 -4.54 -0.54
N LEU A 94 -6.08 -4.00 -1.40
CA LEU A 94 -6.45 -3.53 -2.75
C LEU A 94 -7.03 -4.66 -3.59
N ARG A 95 -6.39 -5.85 -3.60
CA ARG A 95 -6.89 -7.03 -4.33
C ARG A 95 -8.24 -7.50 -3.81
N LYS A 96 -8.44 -7.51 -2.49
CA LYS A 96 -9.75 -7.83 -1.89
C LYS A 96 -10.84 -6.83 -2.26
N VAL A 97 -10.50 -5.55 -2.37
CA VAL A 97 -11.44 -4.50 -2.83
C VAL A 97 -11.82 -4.69 -4.30
N VAL A 98 -10.92 -5.21 -5.15
CA VAL A 98 -11.27 -5.57 -6.54
C VAL A 98 -12.24 -6.76 -6.59
N GLN A 99 -12.05 -7.75 -5.71
CA GLN A 99 -12.89 -8.96 -5.68
C GLN A 99 -14.27 -8.70 -5.04
N SER A 100 -14.34 -7.87 -4.02
CA SER A 100 -15.60 -7.41 -3.44
C SER A 100 -16.05 -6.16 -4.18
N ALA A 101 -16.96 -6.32 -5.14
CA ALA A 101 -17.63 -5.27 -5.92
C ALA A 101 -18.49 -4.29 -5.08
N ASN A 102 -18.13 -4.02 -3.82
CA ASN A 102 -18.78 -3.09 -2.91
C ASN A 102 -17.94 -1.82 -2.80
N VAL A 103 -18.29 -0.88 -3.68
CA VAL A 103 -17.83 0.52 -3.84
C VAL A 103 -17.90 1.40 -2.55
N MET A 104 -18.23 0.86 -1.38
CA MET A 104 -18.34 1.63 -0.12
C MET A 104 -17.14 1.54 0.83
N ALA A 105 -16.20 0.60 0.66
CA ALA A 105 -15.13 0.40 1.65
C ALA A 105 -14.04 1.50 1.64
N ILE A 106 -13.91 2.24 0.53
CA ILE A 106 -12.82 3.23 0.38
C ILE A 106 -13.07 4.49 1.21
N ARG A 107 -14.29 4.73 1.71
CA ARG A 107 -14.57 5.85 2.61
C ARG A 107 -13.99 5.66 4.02
N ARG A 108 -13.63 4.44 4.42
CA ARG A 108 -12.91 4.17 5.69
C ARG A 108 -11.39 4.16 5.54
N LEU A 109 -10.86 3.96 4.33
CA LEU A 109 -9.42 3.92 4.09
C LEU A 109 -8.78 5.30 3.89
N THR A 110 -9.56 6.33 3.53
CA THR A 110 -9.01 7.68 3.30
C THR A 110 -8.61 8.40 4.59
N VAL A 111 -9.17 8.03 5.74
CA VAL A 111 -8.92 8.70 7.03
C VAL A 111 -8.18 7.80 8.02
N ALA A 112 -8.35 6.48 7.95
CA ALA A 112 -7.72 5.58 8.92
C ALA A 112 -6.29 5.13 8.53
N ASN A 113 -5.88 5.25 7.26
CA ASN A 113 -4.64 4.60 6.79
C ASN A 113 -3.51 5.57 6.36
N ILE A 114 -3.69 6.90 6.47
CA ILE A 114 -2.63 7.87 6.16
C ILE A 114 -2.35 8.85 7.32
N ALA A 115 -3.36 9.34 8.04
CA ALA A 115 -3.25 10.10 9.29
C ALA A 115 -4.67 10.49 9.73
N VAL A 116 -4.88 10.68 11.04
CA VAL A 116 -5.72 11.73 11.65
C VAL A 116 -6.91 12.23 10.81
#